data_AF-A0AA39HHH4-F1
#
_entry.id   AF-A0AA39HHH4-F1
#
_cell.length_a   1.000
_cell.length_b   1.000
_cell.length_c   1.000
_cell.angle_alpha   90.00
_cell.angle_beta   90.00
_cell.angle_gamma   90.00
#
_symmetry.space_group_name_H-M   'P 1'
#
loop_
_entity.id
_entity.type
_entity.pdbx_description
1 polymer ?
#
loop_
_entity_poly.entity_id
_entity_poly.type
_entity_poly.pdbx_seq_one_letter_code
_entity_poly.pdbx_strand_id
1 'polypeptide(L)'
;MSKTQSFEVTPFQHNDPKYKCLCGTMHIMMAAILIAAATIIVGIVAMVLAIVDNRPFYTWIPVAIVVLLMLATSFLVLYAQKSEKEVFFLPYIGLMVLSGIISVGIAILGIWSLVSPNSGVADFLTNPVQNPRSNSEVISRASVLLALAVLFLFCSIWFAFIMYRCFLYQKDVKIARHPHIAHYTRTKPESA
;
A
#
# COMPACT_ATOMS: atom_id res chain seq x y z
N MET A 1 -34.41 40.76 23.09
CA MET A 1 -33.25 39.97 23.56
C MET A 1 -33.03 38.83 22.57
N SER A 2 -32.02 38.97 21.70
CA SER A 2 -31.62 37.91 20.77
C SER A 2 -30.85 36.85 21.54
N LYS A 3 -31.35 35.61 21.57
CA LYS A 3 -30.63 34.46 22.13
C LYS A 3 -29.50 34.13 21.15
N THR A 4 -28.28 34.55 21.46
CA THR A 4 -27.07 34.02 20.84
C THR A 4 -27.03 32.52 21.16
N GLN A 5 -27.46 31.68 20.22
CA GLN A 5 -27.16 30.26 20.26
C GLN A 5 -25.65 30.13 20.04
N SER A 6 -24.90 29.99 21.13
CA SER A 6 -23.53 29.52 21.08
C SER A 6 -23.58 28.09 20.54
N PHE A 7 -23.20 27.90 19.28
CA PHE A 7 -22.97 26.57 18.75
C PHE A 7 -21.84 25.94 19.57
N GLU A 8 -22.19 24.98 20.42
CA GLU A 8 -21.23 24.21 21.19
C GLU A 8 -20.49 23.30 20.20
N VAL A 9 -19.29 23.73 19.79
CA VAL A 9 -18.42 22.94 18.92
C VAL A 9 -17.90 21.77 19.76
N THR A 10 -18.51 20.61 19.62
CA THR A 10 -18.01 19.40 20.27
C THR A 10 -16.60 19.11 19.74
N PRO A 11 -15.59 18.97 20.62
CA PRO A 11 -14.22 18.72 20.19
C PRO A 11 -14.13 17.38 19.45
N PHE A 12 -13.30 17.33 18.40
CA PHE A 12 -13.11 16.11 17.63
C PHE A 12 -12.55 14.99 18.50
N GLN A 13 -13.21 13.83 18.49
CA GLN A 13 -12.83 12.67 19.29
C GLN A 13 -11.69 11.88 18.61
N HIS A 14 -10.45 12.32 18.83
CA HIS A 14 -9.26 11.66 18.27
C HIS A 14 -9.08 10.19 18.71
N ASN A 15 -9.60 9.81 19.88
CA ASN A 15 -9.39 8.49 20.49
C ASN A 15 -10.53 7.50 20.20
N ASP A 16 -11.45 7.82 19.29
CA ASP A 16 -12.55 6.95 18.88
C ASP A 16 -11.99 5.60 18.39
N PRO A 17 -12.52 4.44 18.84
CA PRO A 17 -12.12 3.12 18.38
C PRO A 17 -12.02 2.99 16.85
N LYS A 18 -12.85 3.72 16.10
CA LYS A 18 -12.83 3.74 14.62
C LYS A 18 -11.55 4.32 14.02
N TYR A 19 -10.67 4.95 14.82
CA TYR A 19 -9.36 5.45 14.41
C TYR A 19 -8.19 4.63 14.96
N LYS A 20 -8.48 3.44 15.50
CA LYS A 20 -7.47 2.50 15.99
C LYS A 20 -7.41 1.23 15.14
N CYS A 21 -6.25 0.59 15.13
CA CYS A 21 -5.97 -0.70 14.48
C CYS A 21 -5.28 -1.63 15.50
N LEU A 22 -4.96 -2.87 15.09
CA LEU A 22 -4.40 -3.90 15.98
C LEU A 22 -5.24 -4.06 17.26
N CYS A 23 -6.51 -4.40 17.09
CA CYS A 23 -7.47 -4.60 18.19
C CYS A 23 -7.65 -3.38 19.12
N GLY A 24 -7.50 -2.17 18.58
CA GLY A 24 -7.67 -0.94 19.37
C GLY A 24 -6.40 -0.46 20.08
N THR A 25 -5.26 -1.12 19.85
CA THR A 25 -3.99 -0.80 20.53
C THR A 25 -3.29 0.39 19.89
N MET A 26 -3.31 0.50 18.56
CA MET A 26 -2.50 1.47 17.82
C MET A 26 -3.37 2.47 17.06
N HIS A 27 -3.12 3.77 17.26
CA HIS A 27 -3.78 4.82 16.47
C HIS A 27 -3.36 4.74 14.99
N ILE A 28 -4.30 4.97 14.08
CA ILE A 28 -4.09 4.75 12.64
C ILE A 28 -2.95 5.62 12.07
N MET A 29 -2.76 6.83 12.61
CA MET A 29 -1.65 7.69 12.18
C MET A 29 -0.27 7.15 12.56
N MET A 30 -0.14 6.51 13.74
CA MET A 30 1.11 5.86 14.10
C MET A 30 1.39 4.65 13.21
N ALA A 31 0.34 3.89 12.87
CA ALA A 31 0.46 2.78 11.93
C ALA A 31 0.96 3.24 10.55
N ALA A 32 0.45 4.36 10.03
CA ALA A 32 0.92 4.91 8.76
C ALA A 32 2.38 5.39 8.81
N ILE A 33 2.84 5.97 9.93
CA ILE A 33 4.26 6.33 10.11
C ILE A 33 5.13 5.07 10.06
N LEU A 34 4.75 4.04 10.81
CA LEU A 34 5.50 2.79 10.86
C LEU A 34 5.56 2.13 9.47
N ILE A 35 4.45 2.09 8.74
CA ILE A 35 4.40 1.54 7.38
C ILE A 35 5.29 2.36 6.45
N ALA A 36 5.21 3.70 6.48
CA ALA A 36 6.06 4.56 5.64
C ALA A 36 7.55 4.38 5.97
N ALA A 37 7.91 4.34 7.25
CA ALA A 37 9.29 4.11 7.69
C ALA A 37 9.80 2.73 7.27
N ALA A 38 9.01 1.67 7.47
CA ALA A 38 9.35 0.32 7.03
C ALA A 38 9.54 0.25 5.51
N THR A 39 8.66 0.91 4.75
CA THR A 39 8.73 0.98 3.28
C THR A 39 10.03 1.67 2.84
N ILE A 40 10.42 2.76 3.52
CA ILE A 40 11.67 3.47 3.24
C ILE A 40 12.89 2.58 3.53
N ILE A 41 12.92 1.92 4.69
CA ILE A 41 14.03 1.02 5.06
C ILE A 41 14.17 -0.11 4.05
N VAL A 42 13.07 -0.79 3.71
CA VAL A 42 13.06 -1.87 2.72
C VAL A 42 13.51 -1.37 1.35
N GLY A 43 13.06 -0.18 0.93
CA GLY A 43 13.48 0.44 -0.33
C GLY A 43 14.99 0.71 -0.38
N ILE A 44 15.58 1.24 0.70
CA ILE A 44 17.03 1.46 0.79
C ILE A 44 17.79 0.14 0.69
N VAL A 45 17.37 -0.88 1.45
CA VAL A 45 17.99 -2.21 1.39
C VAL A 45 17.91 -2.80 -0.02
N ALA A 46 16.74 -2.72 -0.67
CA ALA A 46 16.56 -3.21 -2.03
C ALA A 46 17.49 -2.50 -3.04
N MET A 47 17.68 -1.18 -2.91
CA MET A 47 18.61 -0.43 -3.75
C MET A 47 20.06 -0.84 -3.53
N VAL A 48 20.48 -1.01 -2.27
CA VAL A 48 21.85 -1.47 -1.96
C VAL A 48 22.08 -2.85 -2.56
N LEU A 49 21.13 -3.78 -2.40
CA LEU A 49 21.24 -5.12 -3.00
C LEU A 49 21.30 -5.06 -4.53
N ALA A 50 20.51 -4.20 -5.16
CA ALA A 50 20.53 -4.02 -6.61
C ALA A 50 21.85 -3.45 -7.14
N ILE A 51 22.52 -2.58 -6.37
CA ILE A 51 23.82 -1.98 -6.75
C ILE A 51 24.96 -2.98 -6.55
N VAL A 52 24.89 -3.80 -5.50
CA VAL A 52 25.92 -4.81 -5.21
C VAL A 52 25.79 -6.03 -6.13
N ASP A 53 24.61 -6.27 -6.70
CA ASP A 53 24.40 -7.36 -7.64
C ASP A 53 25.12 -7.08 -8.98
N ASN A 54 25.92 -8.03 -9.45
CA ASN A 54 26.78 -7.89 -10.63
C ASN A 54 26.01 -8.04 -11.96
N ARG A 55 24.72 -7.71 -11.96
CA ARG A 55 23.83 -7.84 -13.12
C ARG A 55 23.97 -6.64 -14.07
N PRO A 56 23.68 -6.84 -15.37
CA PRO A 56 23.80 -5.76 -16.35
C PRO A 56 22.81 -4.62 -16.10
N PHE A 57 23.21 -3.40 -16.48
CA PHE A 57 22.54 -2.18 -16.02
C PHE A 57 21.04 -2.10 -16.32
N TYR A 58 20.60 -2.65 -17.45
CA TYR A 58 19.20 -2.59 -17.85
C TYR A 58 18.28 -3.43 -16.96
N THR A 59 18.80 -4.43 -16.24
CA THR A 59 17.99 -5.34 -15.41
C THR A 59 17.54 -4.71 -14.09
N TRP A 60 18.24 -3.70 -13.58
CA TRP A 60 17.86 -3.02 -12.34
C TRP A 60 16.99 -1.77 -12.56
N ILE A 61 16.84 -1.28 -13.78
CA ILE A 61 16.00 -0.11 -14.09
C ILE A 61 14.56 -0.29 -13.57
N PRO A 62 13.85 -1.41 -13.83
CA PRO A 62 12.49 -1.58 -13.32
C PRO A 62 12.42 -1.59 -11.79
N VAL A 63 13.41 -2.22 -11.14
CA VAL A 63 13.52 -2.27 -9.68
C VAL A 63 13.73 -0.87 -9.11
N ALA A 64 14.65 -0.10 -9.69
CA ALA A 64 14.93 1.27 -9.27
C ALA A 64 13.70 2.17 -9.41
N ILE A 65 12.96 2.08 -10.52
CA ILE A 65 11.72 2.84 -10.73
C ILE A 65 10.69 2.52 -9.64
N VAL A 66 10.45 1.23 -9.37
CA VAL A 66 9.49 0.80 -8.35
C VAL A 66 9.91 1.30 -6.96
N VAL A 67 11.19 1.16 -6.61
CA VAL A 67 11.69 1.64 -5.32
C VAL A 67 11.57 3.16 -5.19
N LEU A 68 11.93 3.92 -6.23
CA LEU A 68 11.79 5.38 -6.21
C LEU A 68 10.32 5.81 -6.03
N LEU A 69 9.37 5.12 -6.68
CA LEU A 69 7.94 5.37 -6.48
C LEU A 69 7.50 5.05 -5.04
N MET A 70 7.97 3.94 -4.47
CA MET A 70 7.69 3.57 -3.07
C MET A 70 8.25 4.60 -2.09
N LEU A 71 9.47 5.09 -2.32
CA LEU A 71 10.08 6.14 -1.50
C LEU A 71 9.31 7.45 -1.62
N ALA A 72 9.02 7.91 -2.84
CA ALA A 72 8.30 9.15 -3.08
C ALA A 72 6.91 9.15 -2.43
N THR A 73 6.15 8.06 -2.59
CA THR A 73 4.83 7.90 -1.96
C THR A 73 4.91 7.79 -0.44
N SER A 74 5.95 7.17 0.11
CA SER A 74 6.17 7.13 1.57
C SER A 74 6.49 8.51 2.14
N PHE A 75 7.32 9.31 1.47
CA PHE A 75 7.57 10.70 1.85
C PHE A 75 6.31 11.56 1.73
N LEU A 76 5.47 11.33 0.71
CA LEU A 76 4.16 11.98 0.58
C LEU A 76 3.26 11.65 1.77
N VAL A 77 3.23 10.42 2.25
CA VAL A 77 2.48 10.03 3.46
C VAL A 77 2.98 10.79 4.69
N LEU A 78 4.29 10.85 4.91
CA LEU A 78 4.87 11.61 6.03
C LEU A 78 4.55 13.11 5.92
N TYR A 79 4.62 13.66 4.70
CA TYR A 79 4.22 15.04 4.42
C TYR A 79 2.73 15.27 4.63
N ALA A 80 1.87 14.31 4.27
CA ALA A 80 0.42 14.34 4.46
C ALA A 80 0.05 14.51 5.93
N GLN A 81 0.80 13.86 6.82
CA GLN A 81 0.60 13.97 8.25
C GLN A 81 0.99 15.35 8.78
N LYS A 82 2.15 15.87 8.35
CA LYS A 82 2.60 17.21 8.75
C LYS A 82 1.71 18.33 8.21
N SER A 83 1.24 18.19 6.97
CA SER A 83 0.44 19.20 6.27
C SER A 83 -1.08 19.03 6.47
N GLU A 84 -1.49 17.95 7.15
CA GLU A 84 -2.89 17.56 7.35
C GLU A 84 -3.72 17.49 6.06
N LYS A 85 -3.06 17.22 4.92
CA LYS A 85 -3.69 17.12 3.60
C LYS A 85 -3.96 15.67 3.26
N GLU A 86 -5.25 15.31 3.26
CA GLU A 86 -5.73 13.94 3.05
C GLU A 86 -5.34 13.38 1.67
N VAL A 87 -5.33 14.21 0.63
CA VAL A 87 -5.11 13.79 -0.77
C VAL A 87 -3.76 13.10 -0.98
N PHE A 88 -2.75 13.41 -0.16
CA PHE A 88 -1.41 12.82 -0.29
C PHE A 88 -1.30 11.35 0.14
N PHE A 89 -2.34 10.78 0.77
CA PHE A 89 -2.41 9.34 1.01
C PHE A 89 -2.83 8.54 -0.24
N LEU A 90 -3.55 9.17 -1.19
CA LEU A 90 -4.10 8.49 -2.37
C LEU A 90 -3.04 7.87 -3.29
N PRO A 91 -1.89 8.53 -3.59
CA PRO A 91 -0.86 7.93 -4.42
C PRO A 91 -0.31 6.62 -3.84
N TYR A 92 -0.13 6.55 -2.52
CA TYR A 92 0.33 5.34 -1.85
C TYR A 92 -0.74 4.24 -1.92
N ILE A 93 -2.01 4.57 -1.70
CA ILE A 93 -3.12 3.61 -1.82
C ILE A 93 -3.20 3.05 -3.24
N GLY A 94 -3.12 3.91 -4.25
CA GLY A 94 -3.11 3.50 -5.67
C GLY A 94 -1.95 2.56 -5.99
N LEU A 95 -0.76 2.85 -5.46
CA LEU A 95 0.42 1.98 -5.62
C LEU A 95 0.21 0.60 -4.97
N MET A 96 -0.39 0.54 -3.78
CA MET A 96 -0.69 -0.72 -3.10
C MET A 96 -1.77 -1.53 -3.83
N VAL A 97 -2.79 -0.88 -4.39
CA VAL A 97 -3.80 -1.55 -5.22
C VAL A 97 -3.17 -2.14 -6.48
N LEU A 98 -2.34 -1.36 -7.18
CA LEU A 98 -1.61 -1.84 -8.35
C LEU A 98 -0.69 -3.01 -8.00
N SER A 99 0.04 -2.92 -6.88
CA SER A 99 0.86 -4.00 -6.37
C SER A 99 0.02 -5.26 -6.10
N GLY A 100 -1.16 -5.13 -5.50
CA GLY A 100 -2.08 -6.25 -5.28
C GLY A 100 -2.50 -6.93 -6.59
N ILE A 101 -2.85 -6.16 -7.62
CA ILE A 101 -3.21 -6.70 -8.94
C ILE A 101 -2.05 -7.49 -9.55
N ILE A 102 -0.83 -6.93 -9.49
CA ILE A 102 0.38 -7.59 -10.00
C ILE A 102 0.65 -8.90 -9.21
N SER A 103 0.53 -8.86 -7.88
CA SER A 103 0.70 -10.04 -7.03
C SER A 103 -0.30 -11.14 -7.35
N VAL A 104 -1.56 -10.81 -7.62
CA VAL A 104 -2.56 -11.79 -8.09
C VAL A 104 -2.14 -12.40 -9.42
N GLY A 105 -1.71 -11.58 -10.38
CA GLY A 105 -1.21 -12.07 -11.67
C GLY A 105 -0.04 -13.05 -11.52
N ILE A 106 0.95 -12.70 -10.70
CA ILE A 106 2.11 -13.57 -10.42
C ILE A 106 1.66 -14.87 -9.72
N ALA A 107 0.72 -14.79 -8.78
CA ALA A 107 0.19 -15.97 -8.10
C ALA A 107 -0.50 -16.93 -9.07
N ILE A 108 -1.32 -16.41 -9.99
CA ILE A 108 -1.97 -17.22 -11.03
C ILE A 108 -0.93 -17.92 -11.92
N LEU A 109 0.08 -17.18 -12.38
CA LEU A 109 1.15 -17.74 -13.21
C LEU A 109 1.99 -18.77 -12.43
N GLY A 110 2.23 -18.53 -11.14
CA GLY A 110 2.92 -19.47 -10.25
C GLY A 110 2.15 -20.78 -10.10
N ILE A 111 0.83 -20.71 -9.87
CA ILE A 111 -0.05 -21.89 -9.81
C ILE A 111 -0.03 -22.64 -11.16
N TRP A 112 -0.12 -21.93 -12.28
CA TRP A 112 -0.04 -22.54 -13.61
C TRP A 112 1.28 -23.31 -13.81
N SER A 113 2.40 -22.71 -13.41
CA SER A 113 3.73 -23.33 -13.50
C SER A 113 3.83 -24.61 -12.66
N LEU A 114 3.18 -24.65 -11.49
CA LEU A 114 3.14 -25.85 -10.64
C LEU A 114 2.28 -26.98 -11.24
N VAL A 115 1.16 -26.64 -11.89
CA VAL A 115 0.28 -27.63 -12.54
C VAL A 115 0.92 -28.19 -13.80
N SER A 116 1.57 -27.34 -14.61
CA SER A 116 2.22 -27.73 -15.85
C SER A 116 3.67 -27.25 -15.90
N PRO A 117 4.60 -27.97 -15.26
CA PRO A 117 6.02 -27.58 -15.17
C PRO A 117 6.74 -27.56 -16.53
N ASN A 118 6.19 -28.24 -17.54
CA ASN A 118 6.70 -28.25 -18.92
C ASN A 118 6.05 -27.18 -19.82
N SER A 119 5.31 -26.21 -19.26
CA SER A 119 4.66 -25.15 -20.05
C SER A 119 5.59 -23.96 -20.30
N GLY A 120 5.39 -23.25 -21.40
CA GLY A 120 6.14 -22.02 -21.69
C GLY A 120 5.98 -20.90 -20.64
N VAL A 121 4.93 -20.97 -19.82
CA VAL A 121 4.74 -20.08 -18.66
C VAL A 121 5.75 -20.37 -17.55
N ALA A 122 6.04 -21.66 -17.31
CA ALA A 122 7.06 -22.07 -16.35
C ALA A 122 8.44 -21.60 -16.80
N ASP A 123 8.74 -21.71 -18.09
CA ASP A 123 10.01 -21.24 -18.69
C ASP A 123 10.18 -19.72 -18.57
N PHE A 124 9.11 -18.96 -18.85
CA PHE A 124 9.10 -17.51 -18.72
C PHE A 124 9.38 -17.05 -17.27
N LEU A 125 8.76 -17.71 -16.28
CA LEU A 125 8.90 -17.34 -14.87
C LEU A 125 10.25 -17.74 -14.25
N THR A 126 10.85 -18.85 -14.69
CA THR A 126 12.00 -19.44 -13.98
C THR A 126 13.35 -19.17 -14.65
N ASN A 127 13.37 -18.91 -15.96
CA ASN A 127 14.42 -18.35 -16.84
C ASN A 127 14.39 -19.12 -18.17
N PRO A 128 14.29 -18.45 -19.33
CA PRO A 128 14.21 -19.12 -20.64
C PRO A 128 15.56 -19.57 -21.23
N VAL A 129 16.71 -19.28 -20.58
CA VAL A 129 18.03 -19.32 -21.23
C VAL A 129 18.81 -20.63 -21.02
N GLN A 130 18.40 -21.53 -20.13
CA GLN A 130 19.14 -22.78 -19.86
C GLN A 130 18.22 -23.99 -19.77
N ASN A 131 18.40 -24.95 -20.69
CA ASN A 131 17.86 -26.31 -20.64
C ASN A 131 19.02 -27.31 -20.73
N PRO A 132 18.95 -28.52 -20.13
CA PRO A 132 17.75 -29.19 -19.62
C PRO A 132 17.52 -28.97 -18.12
N ARG A 133 16.28 -28.60 -17.75
CA ARG A 133 15.86 -28.32 -16.39
C ARG A 133 15.22 -29.54 -15.74
N SER A 134 15.44 -29.73 -14.44
CA SER A 134 14.70 -30.73 -13.67
C SER A 134 13.35 -30.17 -13.24
N ASN A 135 12.28 -30.98 -13.30
CA ASN A 135 10.95 -30.60 -12.82
C ASN A 135 10.98 -30.09 -11.37
N SER A 136 11.85 -30.66 -10.53
CA SER A 136 12.02 -30.24 -9.14
C SER A 136 12.52 -28.80 -8.99
N GLU A 137 13.37 -28.31 -9.89
CA GLU A 137 13.87 -26.94 -9.85
C GLU A 137 12.78 -25.93 -10.24
N VAL A 138 11.99 -26.24 -11.28
CA VAL A 138 10.85 -25.41 -11.68
C VAL A 138 9.84 -25.31 -10.54
N ILE A 139 9.48 -26.45 -9.94
CA ILE A 139 8.54 -26.52 -8.81
C ILE A 139 9.06 -25.72 -7.61
N SER A 140 10.35 -25.83 -7.29
CA SER A 140 10.97 -25.08 -6.18
C SER A 140 10.90 -23.57 -6.42
N ARG A 141 11.32 -23.08 -7.60
CA ARG A 141 11.27 -21.65 -7.92
C ARG A 141 9.84 -21.11 -7.99
N ALA A 142 8.93 -21.85 -8.61
CA ALA A 142 7.52 -21.48 -8.71
C ALA A 142 6.83 -21.42 -7.34
N SER A 143 7.15 -22.35 -6.42
CA SER A 143 6.59 -22.34 -5.07
C SER A 143 7.09 -21.15 -4.23
N VAL A 144 8.37 -20.79 -4.33
CA VAL A 144 8.91 -19.58 -3.69
C VAL A 144 8.26 -18.32 -4.26
N LEU A 145 8.14 -18.21 -5.59
CA LEU A 145 7.47 -17.07 -6.23
C LEU A 145 6.01 -16.96 -5.81
N LEU A 146 5.28 -18.07 -5.72
CA LEU A 146 3.90 -18.10 -5.26
C LEU A 146 3.78 -17.66 -3.79
N ALA A 147 4.64 -18.19 -2.91
CA ALA A 147 4.65 -17.81 -1.50
C ALA A 147 4.90 -16.30 -1.31
N LEU A 148 5.87 -15.76 -2.05
CA LEU A 148 6.15 -14.32 -2.05
C LEU A 148 4.96 -13.52 -2.61
N ALA A 149 4.35 -13.96 -3.71
CA ALA A 149 3.20 -13.27 -4.30
C ALA A 149 2.02 -13.18 -3.33
N VAL A 150 1.72 -14.27 -2.61
CA VAL A 150 0.65 -14.29 -1.59
C VAL A 150 0.98 -13.39 -0.40
N LEU A 151 2.24 -13.40 0.07
CA LEU A 151 2.69 -12.52 1.14
C LEU A 151 2.56 -11.04 0.74
N PHE A 152 3.04 -10.68 -0.46
CA PHE A 152 2.91 -9.32 -0.98
C PHE A 152 1.46 -8.92 -1.16
N LEU A 153 0.59 -9.82 -1.64
CA LEU A 153 -0.83 -9.56 -1.76
C LEU A 153 -1.46 -9.19 -0.41
N PHE A 154 -1.18 -9.99 0.63
CA PHE A 154 -1.67 -9.71 1.97
C PHE A 154 -1.17 -8.36 2.50
N CYS A 155 0.13 -8.09 2.37
CA CYS A 155 0.72 -6.82 2.78
C CYS A 155 0.11 -5.64 2.02
N SER A 156 -0.07 -5.74 0.70
CA SER A 156 -0.63 -4.68 -0.13
C SER A 156 -2.07 -4.35 0.24
N ILE A 157 -2.91 -5.36 0.47
CA ILE A 157 -4.29 -5.16 0.94
C ILE A 157 -4.29 -4.49 2.32
N TRP A 158 -3.47 -4.99 3.24
CA TRP A 158 -3.41 -4.46 4.60
C TRP A 158 -2.91 -3.02 4.63
N PHE A 159 -1.84 -2.70 3.90
CA PHE A 159 -1.27 -1.35 3.85
C PHE A 159 -2.23 -0.37 3.17
N ALA A 160 -2.88 -0.78 2.08
CA ALA A 160 -3.93 0.02 1.44
C ALA A 160 -5.07 0.33 2.42
N PHE A 161 -5.53 -0.66 3.18
CA PHE A 161 -6.59 -0.49 4.17
C PHE A 161 -6.21 0.51 5.27
N ILE A 162 -5.00 0.40 5.82
CA ILE A 162 -4.50 1.32 6.85
C ILE A 162 -4.41 2.75 6.30
N MET A 163 -3.83 2.93 5.11
CA MET A 163 -3.68 4.24 4.49
C MET A 163 -5.04 4.85 4.11
N TYR A 164 -6.00 4.05 3.64
CA TYR A 164 -7.37 4.50 3.39
C TYR A 164 -8.06 4.98 4.67
N ARG A 165 -7.86 4.28 5.79
CA ARG A 165 -8.38 4.75 7.09
C ARG A 165 -7.70 6.02 7.59
N CYS A 166 -6.42 6.23 7.31
CA CYS A 166 -5.74 7.50 7.56
C CYS A 166 -6.34 8.64 6.71
N PHE A 167 -6.62 8.38 5.44
CA PHE A 167 -7.30 9.31 4.56
C PHE A 167 -8.66 9.73 5.14
N LEU A 168 -9.48 8.76 5.58
CA LEU A 168 -10.77 9.04 6.21
C LEU A 168 -10.62 9.84 7.52
N TYR A 169 -9.66 9.48 8.38
CA TYR A 169 -9.38 10.24 9.59
C TYR A 169 -9.07 11.71 9.30
N GLN A 170 -8.17 11.99 8.33
CA GLN A 170 -7.82 13.38 8.01
C GLN A 170 -9.02 14.15 7.43
N LYS A 171 -9.83 13.48 6.61
CA LYS A 171 -11.07 14.04 6.09
C LYS A 171 -12.04 14.41 7.23
N ASP A 172 -12.22 13.51 8.20
CA ASP A 172 -13.12 13.73 9.33
C ASP A 172 -12.62 14.85 10.25
N VAL A 173 -11.31 14.91 10.53
CA VAL A 173 -10.68 16.01 11.29
C VAL A 173 -10.91 17.35 10.58
N LYS A 174 -10.72 17.40 9.27
CA LYS A 174 -10.88 18.61 8.46
C LYS A 174 -12.33 19.12 8.45
N ILE A 175 -13.30 18.21 8.36
CA ILE A 175 -14.74 18.52 8.46
C ILE A 175 -15.07 19.07 9.85
N ALA A 176 -14.56 18.45 10.92
CA ALA A 176 -14.82 18.89 12.29
C ALA A 176 -14.23 20.27 12.61
N ARG A 177 -13.11 20.66 11.99
CA ARG A 177 -12.53 22.00 12.14
C ARG A 177 -13.29 23.11 11.40
N HIS A 178 -14.07 22.76 10.38
CA HIS A 178 -14.81 23.72 9.56
C HIS A 178 -16.32 23.39 9.57
N PRO A 179 -17.04 23.66 10.68
CA PRO A 179 -18.44 23.25 10.86
C PRO A 179 -19.39 23.83 9.80
N HIS A 180 -19.07 24.98 9.19
CA HIS A 180 -19.84 25.53 8.08
C HIS A 180 -19.87 24.61 6.83
N ILE A 181 -18.84 23.79 6.62
CA ILE A 181 -18.78 22.81 5.53
C ILE A 181 -19.61 21.55 5.88
N ALA A 182 -19.63 21.16 7.15
CA ALA A 182 -20.38 20.00 7.64
C ALA A 182 -21.91 20.15 7.45
N HIS A 183 -22.43 21.37 7.56
CA HIS A 183 -23.84 21.65 7.27
C HIS A 183 -24.20 21.50 5.78
N TYR A 184 -23.25 21.71 4.86
CA TYR A 184 -23.50 21.61 3.41
C TYR A 184 -23.40 20.16 2.90
N THR A 185 -22.52 19.33 3.48
CA THR A 185 -22.43 17.90 3.15
C THR A 185 -23.59 17.07 3.72
N ARG A 186 -24.22 17.50 4.82
CA ARG A 186 -25.35 16.80 5.44
C ARG A 186 -26.71 17.14 4.80
N THR A 187 -26.82 18.27 4.10
CA THR A 187 -28.06 18.72 3.42
C THR A 187 -28.13 18.31 1.97
N LYS A 188 -27.09 17.68 1.40
CA LYS A 188 -27.19 17.05 0.08
C LYS A 188 -27.98 15.75 0.27
N PRO A 189 -29.28 15.69 -0.09
CA PRO A 189 -30.03 14.45 0.00
C PRO A 189 -29.41 13.49 -1.02
N GLU A 190 -29.31 12.22 -0.64
CA GLU A 190 -29.20 11.12 -1.59
C GLU A 190 -30.34 11.27 -2.61
N SER A 191 -30.04 11.91 -3.72
CA SER A 191 -30.90 12.06 -4.89
C SER A 191 -30.04 11.68 -6.08
N ALA A 192 -29.82 10.38 -6.18
CA ALA A 192 -29.48 9.66 -7.39
C ALA A 192 -29.95 8.22 -7.21
#